data_AF-A0A951P9M7-F1
#
_entry.id   AF-A0A951P9M7-F1
#
_cell.length_a   1.000
_cell.length_b   1.000
_cell.length_c   1.000
_cell.angle_alpha   90.00
_cell.angle_beta   90.00
_cell.angle_gamma   90.00
#
_symmetry.space_group_name_H-M   'P 1'
#
loop_
_entity.id
_entity.type
_entity.pdbx_description
1 polymer ?
#
loop_
_entity_poly.entity_id
_entity_poly.type
_entity_poly.pdbx_seq_one_letter_code
_entity_poly.pdbx_strand_id
1 'polypeptide(L)' 'MTREQIVQRSGLSYEQVRRQTGNLCLEGKLRSTLRDRKRWYWLRTEESASPSAQLYSAPQ' A
#
# COMPACT_ATOMS: atom_id res chain seq x y z
N MET A 1 -4.39 8.38 -1.96
CA MET A 1 -4.39 9.43 -0.92
C MET A 1 -3.06 10.16 -0.94
N THR A 2 -3.02 11.49 -0.80
CA THR A 2 -1.76 12.25 -0.71
C THR A 2 -1.26 12.32 0.73
N ARG A 3 0.00 12.76 0.91
CA ARG A 3 0.56 12.95 2.25
C ARG A 3 -0.20 14.00 3.06
N GLU A 4 -0.64 15.09 2.43
CA GLU A 4 -1.43 16.13 3.12
C GLU A 4 -2.77 15.57 3.62
N GLN A 5 -3.43 14.73 2.80
CA GLN A 5 -4.67 14.07 3.21
C GLN A 5 -4.46 13.09 4.37
N ILE A 6 -3.33 12.39 4.42
CA ILE A 6 -3.00 11.50 5.55
C ILE A 6 -2.82 12.33 6.83
N VAL A 7 -2.07 13.44 6.77
CA VAL A 7 -1.87 14.36 7.90
C VAL A 7 -3.21 14.86 8.45
N GLN A 8 -4.10 15.33 7.57
CA GLN A 8 -5.42 15.82 7.98
C GLN A 8 -6.29 14.76 8.65
N ARG A 9 -6.14 13.49 8.28
CA ARG A 9 -6.96 12.38 8.80
C ARG A 9 -6.39 11.71 10.03
N SER A 10 -5.07 11.70 10.20
CA SER A 10 -4.41 10.99 11.29
C SER A 10 -4.11 11.88 12.49
N GLY A 11 -4.12 13.21 12.32
CA GLY A 11 -3.68 14.17 13.35
C GLY A 11 -2.16 14.12 13.59
N LEU A 12 -1.40 13.38 12.79
CA LEU A 12 0.05 13.29 12.88
C LEU A 12 0.73 14.46 12.18
N SER A 13 1.93 14.83 12.63
CA SER A 13 2.73 15.85 11.96
C SER A 13 3.17 15.39 10.57
N TYR A 14 3.44 16.35 9.68
CA TYR A 14 3.91 16.04 8.33
C TYR A 14 5.19 15.20 8.34
N GLU A 15 6.09 15.44 9.28
CA GLU A 15 7.33 14.66 9.40
C GLU A 15 7.05 13.22 9.84
N GLN A 16 6.17 13.01 10.81
CA GLN A 16 5.74 11.67 11.24
C GLN A 16 5.14 10.90 10.08
N VAL A 17 4.22 11.52 9.33
CA VAL A 17 3.61 10.90 8.14
C VAL A 17 4.67 10.63 7.07
N ARG A 18 5.63 11.55 6.85
CA ARG A 18 6.72 11.32 5.88
C ARG A 18 7.56 10.11 6.25
N ARG A 19 7.93 9.95 7.52
CA ARG A 19 8.70 8.79 8.02
C ARG A 19 7.88 7.50 7.89
N GLN A 20 6.64 7.49 8.38
CA GLN A 20 5.77 6.31 8.34
C GLN A 20 5.45 5.86 6.90
N THR A 21 5.05 6.78 6.02
CA THR A 21 4.78 6.45 4.62
C THR A 21 6.02 5.93 3.89
N GLY A 22 7.21 6.43 4.25
CA GLY A 22 8.49 5.91 3.76
C GLY A 22 8.73 4.48 4.20
N ASN A 23 8.64 4.21 5.51
CA ASN A 23 8.82 2.87 6.07
C ASN A 23 7.84 1.86 5.46
N LEU A 24 6.56 2.22 5.38
CA LEU A 24 5.53 1.35 4.80
C LEU A 24 5.74 1.07 3.30
N CYS A 25 6.36 1.99 2.56
CA CYS A 25 6.77 1.73 1.18
C CYS A 25 7.95 0.76 1.12
N LEU A 26 8.93 0.89 2.01
CA LEU A 26 10.08 -0.04 2.11
C LEU A 26 9.63 -1.44 2.53
N GLU A 27 8.68 -1.54 3.46
CA GLU A 27 8.04 -2.80 3.87
C GLU A 27 7.11 -3.38 2.79
N GLY A 28 6.90 -2.69 1.66
CA GLY A 28 6.05 -3.16 0.58
C GLY A 28 4.54 -3.10 0.87
N LYS A 29 4.13 -2.55 2.02
CA LYS A 29 2.72 -2.38 2.44
C LYS A 29 2.02 -1.25 1.69
N LEU A 30 2.76 -0.23 1.28
CA LEU A 30 2.26 0.87 0.45
C LEU A 30 2.91 0.88 -0.93
N ARG A 31 2.13 1.26 -1.93
CA ARG A 31 2.63 1.73 -3.21
C ARG A 31 2.60 3.25 -3.23
N SER A 32 3.54 3.84 -3.98
CA SER A 32 3.52 5.28 -4.22
C SER A 32 3.79 5.61 -5.69
N THR A 33 3.17 6.68 -6.19
CA THR A 33 3.47 7.25 -7.51
C THR A 33 3.49 8.77 -7.45
N LEU A 34 4.24 9.40 -8.35
CA LEU A 34 4.23 10.85 -8.53
C LEU A 34 3.24 11.21 -9.63
N ARG A 35 2.23 12.01 -9.30
CA ARG A 35 1.20 12.49 -10.24
C ARG A 35 0.92 13.95 -9.94
N ASP A 36 0.95 14.81 -10.97
CA ASP A 36 0.69 16.25 -10.83
C ASP A 36 1.55 16.93 -9.75
N ARG A 37 2.85 16.61 -9.71
CA ARG A 37 3.83 17.07 -8.69
C ARG A 37 3.50 16.66 -7.24
N LYS A 38 2.48 15.81 -7.03
CA LYS A 38 2.11 15.28 -5.71
C LYS A 38 2.37 13.78 -5.65
N ARG A 39 2.85 13.30 -4.50
CA ARG A 39 3.03 11.86 -4.27
C ARG A 39 1.75 11.25 -3.71
N TRP A 40 1.22 10.28 -4.43
CA TRP A 40 0.02 9.53 -4.09
C TRP A 40 0.41 8.16 -3.52
N TYR A 41 -0.33 7.73 -2.50
CA TYR A 41 -0.16 6.45 -1.82
C TYR A 41 -1.46 5.65 -1.83
N TRP A 42 -1.33 4.32 -1.89
CA TRP A 42 -2.40 3.36 -1.69
C TRP A 42 -1.85 2.07 -1.08
N LEU A 43 -2.71 1.34 -0.37
CA LEU A 43 -2.37 0.04 0.19
C LEU A 43 -2.05 -0.93 -0.94
N ARG A 44 -0.99 -1.71 -0.76
CA ARG A 44 -0.77 -2.89 -1.56
C ARG A 44 -1.71 -3.96 -1.02
N THR A 45 -2.86 -4.13 -1.67
CA THR A 45 -3.72 -5.28 -1.42
C THR A 45 -2.98 -6.52 -1.90
N GLU A 46 -2.61 -7.41 -1.00
CA GLU A 46 -2.13 -8.76 -1.34
C GLU A 46 -3.29 -9.67 -1.78
N GLU A 47 -4.27 -9.14 -2.51
CA GLU A 47 -5.34 -9.93 -3.12
C GLU A 47 -4.87 -10.46 -4.47
N SER A 48 -3.84 -11.28 -4.43
CA SER A 48 -3.49 -12.31 -5.43
C SER A 48 -2.51 -13.31 -4.85
N ALA A 49 -2.72 -13.71 -3.59
CA ALA A 49 -2.52 -15.11 -3.24
C ALA A 49 -3.91 -15.75 -3.27
N SER A 50 -4.36 -16.19 -4.44
CA SER A 50 -5.44 -17.19 -4.51
C SER A 50 -4.89 -18.50 -3.91
N PRO A 51 -5.43 -19.03 -2.80
CA PRO A 51 -5.14 -20.39 -2.37
C PRO A 51 -6.07 -21.36 -3.13
N SER A 52 -6.03 -21.32 -4.47
CA SER A 52 -6.86 -22.19 -5.32
C SER A 52 -6.11 -22.67 -6.55
N ALA A 53 -4.86 -23.10 -6.35
CA ALA A 53 -4.41 -24.28 -7.06
C ALA A 53 -4.99 -25.50 -6.33
N GLN A 54 -6.31 -25.71 -6.41
CA GLN A 54 -6.84 -27.06 -6.29
C GLN A 54 -6.33 -27.80 -7.53
N LEU A 55 -5.15 -28.38 -7.36
CA LEU A 55 -4.56 -29.31 -8.32
C LEU A 55 -5.59 -30.42 -8.52
N TYR A 56 -6.12 -30.54 -9.73
CA TYR A 56 -7.03 -31.57 -10.15
C TYR A 56 -6.59 -32.94 -9.61
N SER A 57 -7.37 -33.54 -8.71
CA SER A 57 -7.40 -34.99 -8.58
C SER A 57 -8.08 -35.52 -9.84
N ALA A 58 -7.30 -35.86 -10.86
CA ALA A 58 -7.79 -36.66 -11.98
C ALA A 58 -8.01 -38.10 -11.48
N PRO A 59 -9.22 -38.68 -11.59
CA PRO A 59 -9.41 -40.09 -11.36
C PRO A 59 -8.91 -40.88 -12.59
N GLN A 60 -8.09 -41.90 -12.35
CA GLN A 60 -8.01 -43.09 -13.19
C GLN A 60 -8.37 -44.30 -12.35
#